data_AF-A0A131Z990-F1
#
_entry.id   AF-A0A131Z990-F1
#
_cell.length_a   1.000
_cell.length_b   1.000
_cell.length_c   1.000
_cell.angle_alpha   90.00
_cell.angle_beta   90.00
_cell.angle_gamma   90.00
#
_symmetry.space_group_name_H-M   'P 1'
#
loop_
_entity.id
_entity.type
_entity.pdbx_description
1 polymer ?
#
loop_
_entity_poly.entity_id
_entity_poly.type
_entity_poly.pdbx_seq_one_letter_code
_entity_poly.pdbx_strand_id
1 'polypeptide(L)'
;ITFKRSVFIRGSRCDFRIRGVFDRHNKERMTLFYNDTFRRVESAVFVAVGHSCAVFKVESLREWHHFYYDLRVNNSSVQAKPLQVCRTFFKEVKRHAPSFHVYNPRCQGLLRQEK
;
A
#
# COMPACT_ATOMS: atom_id res chain seq x y z
N ILE A 1 1.60 -10.65 12.17
CA ILE A 1 0.21 -10.52 11.68
C ILE A 1 0.04 -11.32 10.39
N THR A 2 -1.14 -11.87 10.12
CA THR A 2 -1.45 -12.50 8.82
C THR A 2 -2.70 -11.82 8.27
N PHE A 3 -2.66 -11.39 7.01
CA PHE A 3 -3.76 -10.68 6.36
C PHE A 3 -3.94 -11.11 4.91
N LYS A 4 -5.13 -10.88 4.36
CA LYS A 4 -5.44 -11.15 2.96
C LYS A 4 -5.31 -9.87 2.16
N ARG A 5 -4.51 -9.89 1.08
CA ARG A 5 -4.46 -8.82 0.08
C ARG A 5 -5.13 -9.32 -1.18
N SER A 6 -6.15 -8.59 -1.65
CA SER A 6 -6.88 -8.91 -2.87
C SER A 6 -6.47 -7.94 -3.98
N VAL A 7 -6.22 -8.47 -5.18
CA VAL A 7 -5.89 -7.68 -6.37
C VAL A 7 -6.74 -8.18 -7.54
N PHE A 8 -7.20 -7.26 -8.39
CA PHE A 8 -7.86 -7.61 -9.64
C PHE A 8 -6.85 -7.57 -10.79
N ILE A 9 -6.60 -8.71 -11.42
CA ILE A 9 -5.71 -8.84 -12.57
C ILE A 9 -6.52 -9.38 -13.74
N ARG A 10 -6.59 -8.61 -14.84
CA ARG A 10 -7.36 -8.97 -16.04
C ARG A 10 -8.83 -9.35 -15.75
N GLY A 11 -9.46 -8.66 -14.79
CA GLY A 11 -10.86 -8.91 -14.40
C GLY A 11 -11.05 -10.02 -13.36
N SER A 12 -10.04 -10.85 -13.11
CA SER A 12 -10.11 -11.91 -12.10
C SER A 12 -9.55 -11.43 -10.76
N ARG A 13 -10.23 -11.78 -9.67
CA ARG A 13 -9.74 -11.55 -8.31
C ARG A 13 -8.69 -12.58 -7.95
N CYS A 14 -7.54 -12.10 -7.49
CA CYS A 14 -6.47 -12.91 -6.91
C CYS A 14 -6.30 -12.53 -5.44
N ASP A 15 -6.34 -13.51 -4.56
CA ASP A 15 -6.20 -13.34 -3.12
C ASP A 15 -4.86 -13.90 -2.65
N PHE A 16 -4.10 -13.06 -1.96
CA PHE A 16 -2.79 -13.38 -1.41
C PHE A 16 -2.86 -13.40 0.11
N ARG A 17 -2.60 -14.55 0.74
CA ARG A 17 -2.44 -14.64 2.19
C ARG A 17 -1.03 -14.24 2.56
N ILE A 18 -0.88 -13.04 3.11
CA ILE A 18 0.41 -12.43 3.40
C ILE A 18 0.67 -12.52 4.91
N ARG A 19 1.87 -12.97 5.27
CA ARG A 19 2.39 -12.87 6.64
C ARG A 19 3.22 -11.60 6.76
N GLY A 20 2.83 -10.71 7.66
CA GLY A 20 3.57 -9.51 8.03
C GLY A 20 4.30 -9.68 9.36
N VAL A 21 5.59 -9.35 9.38
CA VAL A 21 6.43 -9.35 10.58
C VAL A 21 6.95 -7.92 10.78
N PHE A 22 6.54 -7.28 11.87
CA PHE A 22 7.04 -5.96 12.23
C PHE A 22 8.47 -6.06 12.75
N ASP A 23 9.27 -5.07 12.40
CA ASP A 23 10.60 -4.90 12.97
C ASP A 23 10.47 -4.53 14.46
N ARG A 24 11.33 -5.11 15.30
CA ARG A 24 11.26 -4.93 16.76
C ARG A 24 11.70 -3.53 17.20
N HIS A 25 12.55 -2.88 16.41
CA HIS A 25 13.21 -1.62 16.74
C HIS A 25 12.59 -0.47 15.94
N ASN A 26 12.15 -0.73 14.71
CA ASN A 26 11.45 0.22 13.86
C ASN A 26 10.00 -0.22 13.65
N LYS A 27 9.09 0.26 14.52
CA LYS A 27 7.69 -0.17 14.52
C LYS A 27 6.93 0.22 13.24
N GLU A 28 7.42 1.21 12.49
CA GLU A 28 6.86 1.60 11.19
C GLU A 28 7.24 0.65 10.05
N ARG A 29 8.21 -0.25 10.26
CA ARG A 29 8.73 -1.19 9.25
C ARG A 29 8.14 -2.58 9.42
N MET A 30 7.65 -3.15 8.32
CA MET A 30 7.09 -4.49 8.27
C MET A 30 7.63 -5.27 7.06
N THR A 31 8.12 -6.48 7.31
CA THR A 31 8.49 -7.42 6.26
C THR A 31 7.30 -8.31 5.91
N LEU A 32 6.95 -8.36 4.63
CA LEU A 32 5.87 -9.13 4.06
C LEU A 32 6.40 -10.39 3.38
N PHE A 33 5.78 -11.52 3.70
CA PHE A 33 6.07 -12.82 3.12
C PHE A 33 4.82 -13.38 2.44
N TYR A 34 4.95 -13.81 1.19
CA TYR A 34 3.95 -14.63 0.51
C TYR A 34 4.61 -15.89 -0.05
N ASN A 35 4.10 -17.06 0.40
CA ASN A 35 4.61 -18.41 0.10
C ASN A 35 6.14 -18.51 0.13
N ASP A 36 6.78 -17.87 1.13
CA ASP A 36 8.24 -17.78 1.36
C ASP A 36 9.10 -17.22 0.21
N THR A 37 8.48 -16.96 -0.93
CA THR A 37 9.11 -16.55 -2.19
C THR A 37 9.06 -15.04 -2.31
N PHE A 38 7.89 -14.44 -2.20
CA PHE A 38 7.77 -12.99 -2.33
C PHE A 38 8.06 -12.31 -1.00
N ARG A 39 9.15 -11.54 -0.98
CA ARG A 39 9.64 -10.82 0.19
C ARG A 39 9.71 -9.33 -0.14
N ARG A 40 8.85 -8.55 0.50
CA ARG A 40 8.88 -7.09 0.41
C ARG A 40 8.96 -6.49 1.79
N VAL A 41 9.52 -5.30 1.88
CA VAL A 41 9.43 -4.49 3.09
C VAL A 41 8.51 -3.32 2.79
N GLU A 42 7.56 -3.07 3.67
CA GLU A 42 6.76 -1.86 3.70
C GLU A 42 7.15 -1.04 4.94
N SER A 43 7.58 0.20 4.75
CA SER A 43 7.86 1.14 5.85
C SER A 43 6.90 2.30 5.76
N ALA A 44 6.12 2.56 6.81
CA ALA A 44 5.27 3.74 6.90
C ALA A 44 6.16 4.97 7.12
N VAL A 45 6.33 5.79 6.08
CA VAL A 45 7.19 6.98 6.13
C VAL A 45 6.42 8.24 6.54
N PHE A 46 5.09 8.22 6.41
CA PHE A 46 4.20 9.26 6.90
C PHE A 46 2.82 8.68 7.18
N VAL A 47 2.20 9.09 8.29
CA VAL A 47 0.82 8.74 8.62
C VAL A 47 0.10 10.01 9.04
N ALA A 48 -1.01 10.34 8.39
CA ALA A 48 -1.78 11.52 8.76
C ALA A 48 -2.47 11.33 10.12
N VAL A 49 -2.62 12.44 10.85
CA VAL A 49 -3.44 12.51 12.06
C VAL A 49 -4.87 12.05 11.72
N GLY A 50 -5.40 11.08 12.48
CA GLY A 50 -6.69 10.44 12.20
C GLY A 50 -6.63 9.26 11.22
N HIS A 51 -5.44 8.87 10.75
CA HIS A 51 -5.17 7.65 9.99
C HIS A 51 -5.94 7.50 8.67
N SER A 52 -6.46 8.59 8.09
CA SER A 52 -7.24 8.56 6.85
C SER A 52 -6.38 8.29 5.61
N CYS A 53 -5.10 8.64 5.68
CA CYS A 53 -4.10 8.35 4.66
C CYS A 53 -2.70 8.16 5.25
N ALA A 54 -1.86 7.45 4.51
CA ALA A 54 -0.47 7.20 4.85
C ALA A 54 0.39 7.02 3.60
N VAL A 55 1.68 7.32 3.70
CA VAL A 55 2.67 7.10 2.66
C VAL A 55 3.60 5.97 3.10
N PHE A 56 3.77 4.98 2.24
CA PHE A 56 4.63 3.83 2.48
C PHE A 56 5.78 3.80 1.49
N LYS A 57 7.00 3.52 1.96
CA LYS A 57 8.09 3.05 1.11
C LYS A 57 7.98 1.54 0.97
N VAL A 58 7.93 1.04 -0.25
CA VAL A 58 7.87 -0.39 -0.55
C VAL A 58 9.16 -0.81 -1.23
N GLU A 59 9.88 -1.75 -0.63
CA GLU A 59 11.19 -2.21 -1.07
C GLU A 59 11.12 -3.70 -1.43
N SER A 60 11.73 -4.08 -2.55
CA SER A 60 11.96 -5.49 -2.88
C SER A 60 13.15 -6.02 -2.08
N LEU A 61 13.03 -7.21 -1.47
CA LEU A 61 14.18 -7.90 -0.86
C LEU A 61 14.91 -8.82 -1.85
N ARG A 62 14.41 -8.95 -3.08
CA ARG A 62 15.03 -9.76 -4.15
C ARG A 62 15.80 -8.89 -5.14
N GLU A 63 15.26 -7.73 -5.46
CA GLU A 63 15.82 -6.81 -6.45
C GLU A 63 16.51 -5.66 -5.71
N TRP A 64 17.82 -5.59 -5.82
CA TRP A 64 18.61 -4.53 -5.19
C TRP A 64 18.16 -3.16 -5.70
N HIS A 65 18.02 -2.21 -4.77
CA HIS A 65 17.62 -0.83 -5.04
C HIS A 65 16.26 -0.64 -5.73
N HIS A 66 15.44 -1.68 -5.86
CA HIS A 66 14.10 -1.55 -6.41
C HIS A 66 13.11 -1.19 -5.30
N PHE A 67 12.69 0.07 -5.29
CA PHE A 67 11.68 0.57 -4.36
C PHE A 67 10.76 1.59 -5.03
N TYR A 68 9.58 1.76 -4.46
CA TYR A 68 8.62 2.77 -4.85
C TYR A 68 7.87 3.28 -3.62
N TYR A 69 7.06 4.32 -3.81
CA TYR A 69 6.20 4.86 -2.75
C TYR A 69 4.74 4.62 -3.09
N ASP A 70 3.96 4.25 -2.08
CA ASP A 70 2.49 4.19 -2.15
C ASP A 70 1.89 5.31 -1.30
N LEU A 71 0.96 6.07 -1.86
CA LEU A 71 0.00 6.83 -1.07
C LEU A 71 -1.26 5.97 -0.92
N ARG A 72 -1.54 5.55 0.33
CA ARG A 72 -2.68 4.70 0.66
C ARG A 72 -3.71 5.50 1.46
N VAL A 73 -4.98 5.14 1.27
CA VAL A 73 -6.12 5.71 1.99
C VAL A 73 -6.95 4.60 2.61
N ASN A 74 -7.68 4.92 3.68
CA ASN A 74 -8.65 3.98 4.23
C ASN A 74 -9.80 3.74 3.25
N ASN A 75 -10.45 2.58 3.37
CA ASN A 75 -11.58 2.23 2.50
C ASN A 75 -12.70 3.29 2.53
N SER A 76 -13.00 3.83 3.72
CA SER A 76 -13.97 4.91 3.91
C SER A 76 -13.59 6.23 3.23
N SER A 77 -12.32 6.38 2.82
CA SER A 77 -11.79 7.58 2.18
C SER A 77 -11.40 7.37 0.72
N VAL A 78 -11.66 6.20 0.11
CA VAL A 78 -11.28 5.89 -1.30
C VAL A 78 -11.94 6.82 -2.31
N GLN A 79 -13.18 7.26 -2.04
CA GLN A 79 -13.91 8.19 -2.92
C GLN A 79 -13.50 9.65 -2.70
N ALA A 80 -12.89 9.95 -1.55
CA ALA A 80 -12.42 11.28 -1.24
C ALA A 80 -10.99 11.46 -1.76
N LYS A 81 -10.65 12.70 -2.09
CA LYS A 81 -9.26 13.05 -2.37
C LYS A 81 -8.44 12.86 -1.08
N PRO A 82 -7.25 12.24 -1.13
CA PRO A 82 -6.41 12.14 0.05
C PRO A 82 -6.07 13.52 0.61
N LEU A 83 -5.88 13.59 1.93
CA LEU A 83 -5.54 14.85 2.62
C LEU A 83 -4.33 15.52 1.95
N GLN A 84 -4.36 16.86 1.92
CA GLN A 84 -3.30 17.66 1.29
C GLN A 84 -1.92 17.31 1.85
N VAL A 85 -1.80 17.06 3.15
CA VAL A 85 -0.53 16.70 3.80
C VAL A 85 0.06 15.39 3.25
N CYS A 86 -0.72 14.33 3.09
CA CYS A 86 -0.25 13.07 2.49
C CYS A 86 0.17 13.28 1.03
N ARG A 87 -0.57 14.11 0.29
CA ARG A 87 -0.26 14.41 -1.11
C ARG A 87 1.03 15.21 -1.25
N THR A 88 1.26 16.19 -0.39
CA THR A 88 2.49 16.98 -0.34
C THR A 88 3.67 16.07 -0.01
N PHE A 89 3.59 15.31 1.09
CA PHE A 89 4.64 14.38 1.50
C PHE A 89 4.96 13.35 0.41
N PHE A 90 3.93 12.75 -0.21
CA PHE A 90 4.11 11.79 -1.30
C PHE A 90 4.84 12.39 -2.51
N LYS A 91 4.51 13.63 -2.88
CA LYS A 91 5.20 14.34 -3.98
C LYS A 91 6.66 14.60 -3.65
N GLU A 92 6.96 14.97 -2.41
CA GLU A 92 8.33 15.22 -1.95
C GLU A 92 9.18 13.95 -2.01
N VAL A 93 8.68 12.83 -1.45
CA VAL A 93 9.47 11.59 -1.38
C VAL A 93 9.62 10.88 -2.72
N LYS A 94 8.60 10.92 -3.59
CA LYS A 94 8.70 10.31 -4.93
C LYS A 94 9.57 11.12 -5.88
N ARG A 95 9.75 12.43 -5.60
CA ARG A 95 10.42 13.38 -6.49
C ARG A 95 9.86 13.30 -7.94
N HIS A 96 10.73 13.01 -8.90
CA HIS A 96 10.41 12.90 -10.32
C HIS A 96 9.93 11.51 -10.74
N ALA A 97 9.87 10.53 -9.84
CA ALA A 97 9.38 9.21 -10.18
C ALA A 97 7.91 9.27 -10.68
N PRO A 98 7.56 8.53 -11.74
CA PRO A 98 6.20 8.46 -12.22
C PRO A 98 5.28 7.88 -11.15
N SER A 99 4.04 8.35 -11.13
CA SER A 99 3.00 7.86 -10.21
C SER A 99 1.69 7.74 -10.95
N PHE A 100 0.90 6.72 -10.65
CA PHE A 100 -0.40 6.46 -11.26
C PHE A 100 -1.48 6.24 -10.20
N HIS A 101 -2.72 6.56 -10.55
CA HIS A 101 -3.86 6.31 -9.68
C HIS A 101 -4.30 4.85 -9.82
N VAL A 102 -4.20 4.09 -8.73
CA VAL A 102 -4.63 2.68 -8.68
C VAL A 102 -6.14 2.58 -8.46
N TYR A 103 -6.68 3.39 -7.56
CA TYR A 103 -8.09 3.39 -7.22
C TYR A 103 -8.87 4.38 -8.08
N ASN A 104 -10.01 3.94 -8.58
CA ASN A 104 -11.01 4.78 -9.21
C ASN A 104 -12.39 4.50 -8.57
N PRO A 105 -13.41 5.35 -8.79
CA PRO A 105 -14.74 5.16 -8.21
C PRO A 105 -15.40 3.80 -8.55
N ARG A 106 -15.07 3.20 -9.70
CA ARG A 106 -15.61 1.88 -10.11
C ARG A 106 -15.07 0.74 -9.23
N CYS A 107 -13.91 0.91 -8.59
CA CYS A 107 -13.35 -0.10 -7.68
C CYS A 107 -14.28 -0.40 -6.49
N GLN A 108 -15.09 0.57 -6.03
CA GLN A 108 -16.06 0.34 -4.95
C GLN A 108 -17.23 -0.54 -5.39
N GLY A 109 -17.60 -0.51 -6.68
CA GLY A 109 -18.60 -1.43 -7.24
C GLY A 109 -18.12 -2.87 -7.20
N LEU A 110 -16.85 -3.11 -7.57
CA LEU A 110 -16.22 -4.44 -7.52
C LEU A 110 -16.19 -5.01 -6.10
N LEU A 111 -15.97 -4.18 -5.08
CA LEU A 111 -15.98 -4.62 -3.68
C LEU A 111 -17.39 -4.92 -3.14
N ARG A 112 -18.44 -4.35 -3.73
CA ARG A 112 -19.84 -4.50 -3.27
C ARG A 112 -20.55 -5.70 -3.89
N GLN A 113 -20.14 -6.13 -5.09
CA GLN A 113 -20.71 -7.30 -5.78
C GLN A 113 -20.35 -8.64 -5.11
N GLU A 114 -19.59 -8.60 -4.01
CA GLU A 114 -19.10 -9.77 -3.26
C GLU A 114 -19.77 -9.92 -1.88
N LYS A 115 -20.91 -9.23 -1.64
CA LYS A 115 -21.78 -9.53 -0.50
C LYS A 115 -22.83 -10.56 -0.90
#